data_AF-A0A1V6RS88-F1
#
_entry.id   AF-A0A1V6RS88-F1
#
_cell.length_a   1.000
_cell.length_b   1.000
_cell.length_c   1.000
_cell.angle_alpha   90.00
_cell.angle_beta   90.00
_cell.angle_gamma   90.00
#
_symmetry.space_group_name_H-M   'P 1'
#
loop_
_entity.id
_entity.type
_entity.pdbx_description
1 polymer ?
#
loop_
_entity_poly.entity_id
_entity_poly.type
_entity_poly.pdbx_seq_one_letter_code
_entity_poly.pdbx_strand_id
1 'polypeptide(L)'
;MDPFTQLPPELIQIILIHADFATVQSLISASPQVHAVFQARPAIIHDLILANSITSFPEIQRLCYNMSLTHTSHYTHLASYQQACSEGIPTLNYRAALGIIQLAARIQHLACACLSRMQQTLASTLGEIPIDSLSGPQRAELARKPFSWIEEYRTYWSLFISHTIPLSVKLPKSVVGLHSQ
;
A
#
# COMPACT_ATOMS: atom_id res chain seq x y z
N MET A 1 26.02 1.98 -15.84
CA MET A 1 26.84 2.48 -14.70
C MET A 1 25.86 2.85 -13.59
N ASP A 2 26.09 2.40 -12.35
CA ASP A 2 25.17 2.67 -11.24
C ASP A 2 25.38 4.10 -10.71
N PRO A 3 24.39 5.02 -10.84
CA PRO A 3 24.55 6.42 -10.43
C PRO A 3 24.70 6.57 -8.91
N PHE A 4 24.30 5.57 -8.13
CA PHE A 4 24.38 5.62 -6.67
C PHE A 4 25.78 5.35 -6.13
N THR A 5 26.70 4.82 -6.94
CA THR A 5 28.08 4.49 -6.51
C THR A 5 28.88 5.70 -6.05
N GLN A 6 28.54 6.91 -6.51
CA GLN A 6 29.21 8.15 -6.12
C GLN A 6 28.48 8.91 -5.01
N LEU A 7 27.29 8.44 -4.61
CA LEU A 7 26.47 9.13 -3.62
C LEU A 7 26.79 8.64 -2.20
N PRO A 8 26.92 9.56 -1.23
CA PRO A 8 26.97 9.21 0.17
C PRO A 8 25.71 8.43 0.62
N PRO A 9 25.84 7.47 1.55
CA PRO A 9 24.71 6.70 2.08
C PRO A 9 23.55 7.55 2.61
N GLU A 10 23.83 8.75 3.13
CA GLU A 10 22.83 9.68 3.66
C GLU A 10 21.94 10.24 2.56
N LEU A 11 22.52 10.58 1.40
CA LEU A 11 21.74 11.05 0.25
C LEU A 11 20.87 9.94 -0.33
N ILE A 12 21.40 8.70 -0.35
CA ILE A 12 20.62 7.53 -0.77
C ILE A 12 19.40 7.35 0.14
N GLN A 13 19.57 7.50 1.46
CA GLN A 13 18.45 7.42 2.40
C GLN A 13 17.41 8.52 2.15
N ILE A 14 17.84 9.77 1.92
CA ILE A 14 16.92 10.87 1.60
C ILE A 14 16.11 10.55 0.33
N ILE A 15 16.76 10.04 -0.71
CA ILE A 15 16.11 9.61 -1.95
C ILE A 15 15.06 8.53 -1.66
N LEU A 16 15.40 7.54 -0.84
CA LEU A 16 14.50 6.46 -0.49
C LEU A 16 13.26 6.94 0.29
N ILE A 17 13.38 7.90 1.21
CA ILE A 17 12.25 8.42 2.02
C ILE A 17 11.26 9.22 1.16
N HIS A 18 11.73 9.87 0.09
CA HIS A 18 10.89 10.69 -0.79
C HIS A 18 10.39 9.93 -2.02
N ALA A 19 10.80 8.68 -2.19
CA ALA A 19 10.36 7.82 -3.28
C ALA A 19 9.06 7.09 -2.89
N ASP A 20 8.31 6.65 -3.90
CA ASP A 20 7.19 5.74 -3.66
C ASP A 20 7.66 4.30 -3.46
N PHE A 21 6.79 3.43 -2.92
CA PHE A 21 7.16 2.05 -2.63
C PHE A 21 7.60 1.28 -3.87
N ALA A 22 6.95 1.52 -5.01
CA ALA A 22 7.33 0.92 -6.29
C ALA A 22 8.76 1.32 -6.71
N THR A 23 9.09 2.61 -6.62
CA THR A 23 10.40 3.16 -6.93
C THR A 23 11.45 2.61 -5.98
N VAL A 24 11.19 2.60 -4.67
CA VAL A 24 12.10 2.02 -3.67
C VAL A 24 12.37 0.54 -3.98
N GLN A 25 11.33 -0.24 -4.29
CA GLN A 25 11.48 -1.65 -4.68
C GLN A 25 12.39 -1.81 -5.91
N SER A 26 12.16 -0.99 -6.94
CA SER A 26 12.97 -0.99 -8.16
C SER A 26 14.43 -0.60 -7.88
N LEU A 27 14.67 0.44 -7.08
CA LEU A 27 16.01 0.91 -6.74
C LEU A 27 16.81 -0.13 -5.95
N ILE A 28 16.20 -0.75 -4.93
CA ILE A 28 16.82 -1.83 -4.15
C ILE A 28 17.18 -3.03 -5.04
N SER A 29 16.36 -3.31 -6.06
CA SER A 29 16.58 -4.43 -6.99
C SER A 29 17.65 -4.11 -8.04
N ALA A 30 17.76 -2.85 -8.45
CA ALA A 30 18.60 -2.41 -9.56
C ALA A 30 20.01 -1.94 -9.13
N SER A 31 20.18 -1.41 -7.92
CA SER A 31 21.45 -0.88 -7.42
C SER A 31 21.95 -1.65 -6.20
N PRO A 32 23.12 -2.32 -6.29
CA PRO A 32 23.75 -2.96 -5.13
C PRO A 32 24.09 -1.97 -4.01
N GLN A 33 24.42 -0.72 -4.36
CA GLN A 33 24.71 0.32 -3.37
C GLN A 33 23.44 0.70 -2.59
N VAL A 34 22.32 0.91 -3.28
CA VAL A 34 21.04 1.17 -2.61
C VAL A 34 20.62 -0.01 -1.75
N HIS A 35 20.79 -1.24 -2.25
CA HIS A 35 20.52 -2.46 -1.50
C HIS A 35 21.31 -2.51 -0.19
N ALA A 36 22.63 -2.27 -0.25
CA ALA A 36 23.49 -2.29 0.92
C ALA A 36 23.11 -1.21 1.95
N VAL A 37 22.79 0.01 1.50
CA VAL A 37 22.33 1.09 2.39
C VAL A 37 21.01 0.72 3.06
N PHE A 38 20.05 0.20 2.31
CA PHE A 38 18.77 -0.22 2.86
C PHE A 38 18.92 -1.40 3.83
N GLN A 39 19.77 -2.37 3.52
CA GLN A 39 20.08 -3.51 4.40
C GLN A 39 20.74 -3.06 5.70
N ALA A 40 21.63 -2.07 5.65
CA ALA A 40 22.29 -1.51 6.82
C ALA A 40 21.34 -0.70 7.71
N ARG A 41 20.32 -0.06 7.12
CA ARG A 41 19.33 0.74 7.87
C ARG A 41 17.88 0.44 7.47
N PRO A 42 17.33 -0.74 7.81
CA PRO A 42 15.96 -1.13 7.45
C PRO A 42 14.89 -0.23 8.07
N ALA A 43 15.20 0.44 9.18
CA ALA A 43 14.29 1.33 9.91
C ALA A 43 13.76 2.51 9.08
N ILE A 44 14.40 2.85 7.96
CA ILE A 44 13.92 3.86 7.00
C ILE A 44 12.50 3.59 6.49
N ILE A 45 12.06 2.33 6.53
CA ILE A 45 10.69 1.95 6.20
C ILE A 45 9.64 2.62 7.08
N HIS A 46 9.96 2.99 8.33
CA HIS A 46 9.04 3.75 9.19
C HIS A 46 8.77 5.13 8.58
N ASP A 47 9.83 5.83 8.16
CA ASP A 47 9.72 7.13 7.52
C ASP A 47 8.96 7.02 6.19
N LEU A 48 9.22 5.95 5.43
CA LEU A 48 8.50 5.68 4.18
C LEU A 48 7.00 5.43 4.41
N ILE A 49 6.63 4.67 5.44
CA ILE A 49 5.23 4.43 5.83
C ILE A 49 4.53 5.74 6.23
N LEU A 50 5.23 6.63 6.92
CA LEU A 50 4.66 7.91 7.37
C LEU A 50 4.55 8.92 6.22
N ALA A 51 5.52 8.94 5.30
CA ALA A 51 5.59 9.91 4.22
C ALA A 51 4.72 9.56 3.00
N ASN A 52 4.42 8.28 2.78
CA ASN A 52 3.76 7.84 1.56
C ASN A 52 2.22 7.92 1.64
N SER A 53 1.60 8.44 0.58
CA SER A 53 0.13 8.59 0.49
C SER A 53 -0.62 7.26 0.54
N ILE A 54 -0.02 6.17 0.06
CA ILE A 54 -0.67 4.85 0.08
C ILE A 54 -0.82 4.29 1.50
N THR A 55 0.01 4.76 2.42
CA THR A 55 0.04 4.40 3.83
C THR A 55 -0.30 5.59 4.73
N SER A 56 -0.93 6.65 4.20
CA SER A 56 -1.23 7.85 5.01
C SER A 56 -2.28 7.60 6.11
N PHE A 57 -3.05 6.52 5.99
CA PHE A 57 -4.11 6.19 6.93
C PHE A 57 -3.60 5.33 8.08
N PRO A 58 -3.91 5.68 9.34
CA PRO A 58 -3.42 4.96 10.52
C PRO A 58 -3.71 3.45 10.50
N GLU A 59 -4.83 3.03 9.91
CA GLU A 59 -5.20 1.63 9.78
C GLU A 59 -4.24 0.87 8.86
N ILE A 60 -3.84 1.47 7.75
CA ILE A 60 -2.86 0.87 6.81
C ILE A 60 -1.48 0.85 7.46
N GLN A 61 -1.07 1.93 8.14
CA GLN A 61 0.20 1.96 8.88
C GLN A 61 0.27 0.84 9.91
N ARG A 62 -0.82 0.65 10.67
CA ARG A 62 -0.94 -0.43 11.64
C ARG A 62 -0.85 -1.80 10.99
N LEU A 63 -1.45 -2.01 9.82
CA LEU A 63 -1.29 -3.25 9.06
C LEU A 63 0.17 -3.48 8.65
N CYS A 64 0.86 -2.45 8.17
CA CYS A 64 2.29 -2.51 7.85
C CYS A 64 3.14 -2.94 9.06
N TYR A 65 2.89 -2.35 10.23
CA TYR A 65 3.61 -2.73 11.45
C TYR A 65 3.24 -4.13 11.93
N ASN A 66 1.96 -4.52 11.90
CA ASN A 66 1.52 -5.86 12.28
C ASN A 66 2.14 -6.97 11.42
N MET A 67 2.33 -6.74 10.12
CA MET A 67 3.04 -7.69 9.24
C MET A 67 4.48 -7.92 9.67
N SER A 68 5.09 -6.95 10.32
CA SER A 68 6.45 -7.14 10.80
C SER A 68 6.52 -8.01 12.05
N LEU A 69 5.56 -7.84 12.96
CA LEU A 69 5.43 -8.63 14.17
C LEU A 69 5.27 -10.12 13.87
N THR A 70 4.55 -10.46 12.79
CA THR A 70 4.39 -11.87 12.36
C THR A 70 5.67 -12.45 11.74
N HIS A 71 6.58 -11.60 11.25
CA HIS A 71 7.89 -12.02 10.73
C HIS A 71 8.97 -12.13 11.81
N THR A 72 8.84 -11.38 12.91
CA THR A 72 9.82 -11.37 14.01
C THR A 72 9.46 -12.32 15.14
N SER A 73 8.20 -12.68 15.32
CA SER A 73 7.75 -13.47 16.47
C SER A 73 6.54 -14.35 16.16
N HIS A 74 6.58 -15.59 16.65
CA HIS A 74 5.44 -16.49 16.62
C HIS A 74 4.62 -16.32 17.90
N TYR A 75 3.60 -15.46 17.83
CA TYR A 75 2.65 -15.30 18.94
C TYR A 75 1.68 -16.48 18.96
N THR A 76 1.71 -17.27 20.03
CA THR A 76 0.79 -18.40 20.25
C THR A 76 -0.53 -17.98 20.92
N HIS A 77 -0.55 -16.81 21.58
CA HIS A 77 -1.71 -16.28 22.27
C HIS A 77 -2.08 -14.88 21.77
N LEU A 78 -3.39 -14.63 21.59
CA LEU A 78 -3.92 -13.36 21.12
C LEU A 78 -3.55 -12.19 22.04
N ALA A 79 -3.56 -12.40 23.36
CA ALA A 79 -3.21 -11.36 24.34
C ALA A 79 -1.77 -10.87 24.18
N SER A 80 -0.82 -11.80 23.93
CA SER A 80 0.59 -11.46 23.70
C SER A 80 0.79 -10.70 22.38
N TYR A 81 0.02 -11.05 21.34
CA TYR A 81 0.00 -10.31 20.08
C TYR A 81 -0.57 -8.90 20.26
N GLN A 82 -1.71 -8.77 20.95
CA GLN A 82 -2.33 -7.47 21.23
C GLN A 82 -1.42 -6.56 22.06
N GLN A 83 -0.72 -7.12 23.04
CA GLN A 83 0.27 -6.40 23.82
C GLN A 83 1.41 -5.91 22.92
N ALA A 84 1.99 -6.77 22.08
CA ALA A 84 3.04 -6.38 21.15
C ALA A 84 2.60 -5.30 20.13
N CYS A 85 1.35 -5.37 19.65
CA CYS A 85 0.75 -4.33 18.82
C CYS A 85 0.57 -2.99 19.56
N SER A 86 0.52 -3.02 20.90
CA SER A 86 0.37 -1.84 21.74
C SER A 86 1.71 -1.24 22.16
N GLU A 87 2.81 -1.99 22.04
CA GLU A 87 4.18 -1.61 22.45
C GLU A 87 4.90 -0.68 21.45
N GLY A 88 4.16 0.19 20.76
CA GLY A 88 4.72 1.22 19.89
C GLY A 88 5.20 0.70 18.54
N ILE A 89 6.20 1.38 17.96
CA ILE A 89 6.72 1.07 16.63
C ILE A 89 7.67 -0.14 16.72
N PRO A 90 7.37 -1.26 16.04
CA PRO A 90 8.18 -2.48 16.16
C PRO A 90 9.55 -2.31 15.48
N THR A 91 10.57 -2.95 16.05
CA THR A 91 11.91 -2.98 15.44
C THR A 91 11.90 -3.87 14.20
N LEU A 92 12.18 -3.27 13.03
CA LEU A 92 12.10 -3.97 11.75
C LEU A 92 13.46 -4.53 11.33
N ASN A 93 13.53 -5.84 11.14
CA ASN A 93 14.66 -6.45 10.45
C ASN A 93 14.53 -6.24 8.93
N TYR A 94 15.65 -6.42 8.21
CA TYR A 94 15.72 -6.26 6.76
C TYR A 94 14.65 -7.04 6.00
N ARG A 95 14.40 -8.30 6.40
CA ARG A 95 13.42 -9.17 5.71
C ARG A 95 11.99 -8.65 5.86
N ALA A 96 11.61 -8.23 7.06
CA ALA A 96 10.30 -7.64 7.33
C ALA A 96 10.13 -6.32 6.57
N ALA A 97 11.13 -5.44 6.61
CA ALA A 97 11.12 -4.17 5.91
C ALA A 97 10.98 -4.35 4.39
N LEU A 98 11.76 -5.26 3.81
CA LEU A 98 11.67 -5.60 2.38
C LEU A 98 10.30 -6.19 2.03
N GLY A 99 9.75 -7.07 2.88
CA GLY A 99 8.42 -7.64 2.68
C GLY A 99 7.32 -6.57 2.61
N ILE A 100 7.37 -5.58 3.51
CA ILE A 100 6.45 -4.43 3.50
C ILE A 100 6.59 -3.64 2.20
N ILE A 101 7.82 -3.32 1.78
CA ILE A 101 8.08 -2.59 0.52
C ILE A 101 7.49 -3.34 -0.67
N GLN A 102 7.76 -4.64 -0.77
CA GLN A 102 7.28 -5.46 -1.88
C GLN A 102 5.76 -5.54 -1.92
N LEU A 103 5.11 -5.65 -0.76
CA LEU A 103 3.66 -5.68 -0.70
C LEU A 103 3.06 -4.32 -1.07
N ALA A 104 3.55 -3.24 -0.46
CA ALA A 104 3.06 -1.88 -0.70
C ALA A 104 3.25 -1.48 -2.18
N ALA A 105 4.39 -1.81 -2.79
CA ALA A 105 4.65 -1.61 -4.21
C ALA A 105 3.66 -2.37 -5.11
N ARG A 106 3.36 -3.64 -4.78
CA ARG A 106 2.34 -4.42 -5.49
C ARG A 106 0.95 -3.80 -5.36
N ILE A 107 0.58 -3.36 -4.16
CA ILE A 107 -0.71 -2.70 -3.92
C ILE A 107 -0.77 -1.38 -4.69
N GLN A 108 0.31 -0.61 -4.75
CA GLN A 108 0.39 0.63 -5.52
C GLN A 108 0.14 0.37 -7.02
N HIS A 109 0.80 -0.64 -7.60
CA HIS A 109 0.58 -1.02 -8.99
C HIS A 109 -0.84 -1.53 -9.24
N LEU A 110 -1.37 -2.38 -8.36
CA LEU A 110 -2.73 -2.91 -8.47
C LEU A 110 -3.77 -1.79 -8.39
N ALA A 111 -3.64 -0.88 -7.44
CA ALA A 111 -4.53 0.27 -7.30
C ALA A 111 -4.48 1.16 -8.54
N CYS A 112 -3.28 1.47 -9.05
CA CYS A 112 -3.11 2.24 -10.27
C CYS A 112 -3.83 1.57 -11.47
N ALA A 113 -3.65 0.26 -11.64
CA ALA A 113 -4.33 -0.50 -12.69
C ALA A 113 -5.86 -0.55 -12.50
N CYS A 114 -6.33 -0.79 -11.27
CA CYS A 114 -7.75 -0.84 -10.93
C CYS A 114 -8.43 0.50 -11.19
N LEU A 115 -7.88 1.59 -10.66
CA LEU A 115 -8.42 2.95 -10.82
C LEU A 115 -8.42 3.35 -12.30
N SER A 116 -7.29 3.18 -13.00
CA SER A 116 -7.20 3.51 -14.43
C SER A 116 -8.23 2.73 -15.26
N ARG A 117 -8.41 1.44 -14.99
CA ARG A 117 -9.38 0.61 -15.69
C ARG A 117 -10.81 1.01 -15.36
N MET A 118 -11.13 1.27 -14.10
CA MET A 118 -12.47 1.73 -13.70
C MET A 118 -12.81 3.06 -14.39
N GLN A 119 -11.86 3.99 -14.43
CA GLN A 119 -12.05 5.29 -15.08
C GLN A 119 -12.28 5.15 -16.58
N GLN A 120 -11.47 4.34 -17.26
CA GLN A 120 -11.60 4.08 -18.69
C GLN A 120 -12.96 3.45 -19.02
N THR A 121 -13.35 2.41 -18.29
CA THR A 121 -14.64 1.73 -18.48
C THR A 121 -15.81 2.69 -18.21
N LEU A 122 -15.76 3.49 -17.14
CA LEU A 122 -16.82 4.44 -16.82
C LEU A 122 -16.96 5.49 -17.93
N ALA A 123 -15.84 6.05 -18.39
CA ALA A 123 -15.83 7.05 -19.44
C ALA A 123 -16.33 6.48 -20.78
N SER A 124 -15.95 5.24 -21.15
CA SER A 124 -16.42 4.60 -22.37
C SER A 124 -17.92 4.31 -22.31
N THR A 125 -18.40 3.70 -21.22
CA THR A 125 -19.82 3.37 -21.06
C THR A 125 -20.69 4.64 -21.06
N LEU A 126 -20.27 5.72 -20.40
CA LEU A 126 -21.03 6.98 -20.41
C LEU A 126 -21.02 7.68 -21.77
N GLY A 127 -19.98 7.47 -22.58
CA GLY A 127 -19.89 7.99 -23.95
C GLY A 127 -20.87 7.31 -24.92
N GLU A 128 -21.27 6.07 -24.64
CA GLU A 128 -22.15 5.26 -25.49
C GLU A 128 -23.65 5.45 -25.21
N ILE A 129 -24.03 6.09 -24.09
CA ILE A 129 -25.45 6.23 -23.68
C ILE A 129 -26.06 7.51 -24.32
N PRO A 130 -27.03 7.39 -25.24
CA PRO A 130 -27.75 8.54 -25.80
C PRO A 130 -28.83 9.02 -24.82
N ILE A 131 -28.77 10.29 -24.35
CA ILE A 131 -29.84 10.90 -23.53
C ILE A 131 -30.01 12.39 -23.84
N ASP A 132 -31.28 12.80 -23.87
CA ASP A 132 -31.86 14.07 -24.33
C ASP A 132 -31.67 15.32 -23.41
N SER A 133 -30.73 15.34 -22.45
CA SER A 133 -30.57 16.53 -21.58
C SER A 133 -29.17 16.82 -21.02
N LEU A 134 -28.26 15.85 -21.01
CA LEU A 134 -26.83 16.04 -20.73
C LEU A 134 -26.06 15.22 -21.75
N SER A 135 -25.37 15.89 -22.67
CA SER A 135 -24.66 15.21 -23.75
C SER A 135 -23.70 14.19 -23.15
N GLY A 136 -23.80 12.91 -23.54
CA GLY A 136 -22.89 11.83 -23.11
C GLY A 136 -21.41 12.26 -23.01
N PRO A 137 -20.90 13.09 -23.94
CA PRO A 137 -19.57 13.69 -23.85
C PRO A 137 -19.27 14.45 -22.55
N GLN A 138 -20.19 15.26 -22.02
CA GLN A 138 -19.97 16.01 -20.76
C GLN A 138 -19.87 15.09 -19.54
N ARG A 139 -20.63 14.00 -19.51
CA ARG A 139 -20.55 12.99 -18.44
C ARG A 139 -19.28 12.14 -18.53
N ALA A 140 -18.87 11.79 -19.75
CA ALA A 140 -17.60 11.11 -19.99
C ALA A 140 -16.40 11.99 -19.60
N GLU A 141 -16.46 13.31 -19.85
CA GLU A 141 -15.47 14.29 -19.39
C GLU A 141 -15.36 14.31 -17.86
N LEU A 142 -16.51 14.34 -17.16
CA LEU A 142 -16.55 14.29 -15.70
C LEU A 142 -15.99 12.98 -15.15
N ALA A 143 -16.26 11.85 -15.82
CA ALA A 143 -15.74 10.54 -15.43
C ALA A 143 -14.22 10.39 -15.65
N ARG A 144 -13.61 11.22 -16.51
CA ARG A 144 -12.15 11.28 -16.70
C ARG A 144 -11.44 12.13 -15.64
N LYS A 145 -12.17 12.78 -14.73
CA LYS A 145 -11.53 13.47 -13.62
C LYS A 145 -10.79 12.46 -12.73
N PRO A 146 -9.64 12.87 -12.13
CA PRO A 146 -8.97 12.04 -11.14
C PRO A 146 -9.93 11.63 -10.03
N PHE A 147 -9.72 10.43 -9.49
CA PHE A 147 -10.47 9.97 -8.33
C PHE A 147 -10.23 10.91 -7.15
N SER A 148 -11.24 11.04 -6.32
CA SER A 148 -11.09 11.71 -5.04
C SER A 148 -10.19 10.90 -4.11
N TRP A 149 -9.55 11.58 -3.17
CA TRP A 149 -8.69 10.95 -2.16
C TRP A 149 -9.41 9.81 -1.40
N ILE A 150 -10.73 9.91 -1.21
CA ILE A 150 -11.51 8.89 -0.49
C ILE A 150 -11.75 7.63 -1.33
N GLU A 151 -11.84 7.75 -2.65
CA GLU A 151 -11.96 6.61 -3.58
C GLU A 151 -10.62 5.89 -3.71
N GLU A 152 -9.51 6.65 -3.78
CA GLU A 152 -8.16 6.11 -3.73
C GLU A 152 -7.93 5.36 -2.41
N TYR A 153 -8.27 5.98 -1.28
CA TYR A 153 -8.20 5.35 0.04
C TYR A 153 -8.96 4.03 0.11
N ARG A 154 -10.24 4.00 -0.28
CA ARG A 154 -11.06 2.78 -0.23
C ARG A 154 -10.45 1.67 -1.09
N THR A 155 -9.86 2.03 -2.22
CA THR A 155 -9.15 1.10 -3.09
C THR A 155 -7.91 0.54 -2.39
N TYR A 156 -7.05 1.40 -1.84
CA TYR A 156 -5.87 0.97 -1.09
C TYR A 156 -6.23 0.10 0.10
N TRP A 157 -7.19 0.52 0.93
CA TRP A 157 -7.66 -0.24 2.08
C TRP A 157 -8.14 -1.64 1.71
N SER A 158 -8.99 -1.73 0.67
CA SER A 158 -9.51 -3.02 0.19
C SER A 158 -8.39 -3.94 -0.29
N LEU A 159 -7.39 -3.39 -0.99
CA LEU A 159 -6.24 -4.15 -1.45
C LEU A 159 -5.34 -4.57 -0.29
N PHE A 160 -5.06 -3.69 0.68
CA PHE A 160 -4.28 -4.02 1.87
C PHE A 160 -4.91 -5.16 2.67
N ILE A 161 -6.20 -5.07 3.00
CA ILE A 161 -6.91 -6.17 3.67
C ILE A 161 -6.77 -7.48 2.88
N SER A 162 -7.08 -7.44 1.58
CA SER A 162 -7.14 -8.64 0.74
C SER A 162 -5.79 -9.34 0.57
N HIS A 163 -4.68 -8.59 0.67
CA HIS A 163 -3.34 -9.12 0.48
C HIS A 163 -2.55 -9.32 1.79
N THR A 164 -3.07 -8.84 2.93
CA THR A 164 -2.45 -9.04 4.25
C THR A 164 -3.14 -10.14 5.06
N ILE A 165 -4.44 -10.34 4.88
CA ILE A 165 -5.17 -11.41 5.55
C ILE A 165 -5.06 -12.68 4.69
N PRO A 166 -4.43 -13.76 5.17
CA PRO A 166 -4.53 -15.03 4.48
C PRO A 166 -6.01 -15.43 4.39
N LEU A 167 -6.47 -15.74 3.18
CA LEU A 167 -7.82 -16.21 2.82
C LEU A 167 -8.35 -17.40 3.67
N SER A 168 -7.54 -17.94 4.59
CA SER A 168 -7.90 -18.97 5.56
C SER A 168 -8.60 -18.45 6.82
N VAL A 169 -8.61 -17.14 7.09
CA VAL A 169 -9.48 -16.57 8.15
C VAL A 169 -10.85 -16.32 7.54
N LYS A 170 -11.64 -17.40 7.41
CA LYS A 170 -13.10 -17.27 7.27
C LYS A 170 -13.59 -16.43 8.44
N LEU A 171 -13.90 -15.16 8.19
CA LEU A 171 -14.67 -14.34 9.12
C LEU A 171 -15.86 -15.18 9.62
N PRO A 172 -16.05 -15.33 10.93
CA PRO A 172 -17.24 -16.00 11.43
C PRO A 172 -18.46 -15.25 10.88
N LYS A 173 -19.43 -15.99 10.36
CA LYS A 173 -20.67 -15.50 9.75
C LYS A 173 -21.56 -14.67 10.71
N SER A 174 -21.08 -14.31 11.90
CA SER A 174 -21.85 -13.63 12.94
C SER A 174 -21.87 -12.09 12.82
N VAL A 175 -21.26 -11.49 11.79
CA VAL A 175 -21.31 -10.02 11.59
C VAL A 175 -22.20 -9.59 10.42
N VAL A 176 -22.71 -10.54 9.62
CA VAL A 176 -23.81 -10.25 8.68
C VAL A 176 -25.12 -10.56 9.38
N GLY A 177 -25.53 -9.63 10.25
CA GLY A 177 -26.89 -9.55 10.76
C GLY A 177 -27.86 -9.19 9.62
N LEU A 178 -28.14 -10.16 8.76
CA LEU A 178 -29.38 -10.19 7.99
C LEU A 178 -30.45 -10.68 8.96
N HIS A 179 -31.08 -9.73 9.66
CA HIS A 179 -32.39 -9.98 10.24
C HIS A 179 -33.35 -10.22 9.08
N SER A 180 -33.69 -11.48 8.88
CA SER A 180 -34.93 -11.89 8.23
C SER A 180 -36.10 -11.32 9.02
N GLN A 181 -36.86 -10.42 8.40
CA GLN A 181 -38.31 -10.34 8.56
C GLN A 181 -38.92 -10.35 7.17
#